data_AF-G5HFP1-F1
#
_entry.id   AF-G5HFP1-F1
#
_cell.length_a   1.000
_cell.length_b   1.000
_cell.length_c   1.000
_cell.angle_alpha   90.00
_cell.angle_beta   90.00
_cell.angle_gamma   90.00
#
_symmetry.space_group_name_H-M   'P 1'
#
loop_
_entity.id
_entity.type
_entity.pdbx_description
1 polymer ?
#
loop_
_entity_poly.entity_id
_entity_poly.type
_entity_poly.pdbx_seq_one_letter_code
_entity_poly.pdbx_strand_id
1 'polypeptide(L)'
;MNNILQLRGQFQQRKNVSGFGPTNLPKGSKVTAEHVGNMKQQLKKLDSYWQNEQTIGGVLISVHYKCIVAKSNRLQILLGEKNAHPNMSIRGAKFIDENNEKNEKVKKHVFTYFISFEALRKTIDYLEKCELVLKKYYNGEITDKDTVIINSGKYNASIMAKSSFLRVVVDANYVENFRLDRADERIKDRSIVTIYKTGVDTIELLSKFGIDMIKAKMIDETTLRLDRGEIEILQNNAPYLIAMHVKDLAEIVLDDDIEENRLENMISIQEPKNEPIVGVIDTQFDERVYFHKWVHFENKVDPNIPISSEDKFHGTAVTSIIVDGPTFNPKLEDNCGHFRVRHFGVATAGGFSSFTILKLIRDIVVSNRDIKVWNLSLGSAMEIDPNFISPEAAELDRIQCEYDVIFIVAGTNKTRKMTGSVKIGAPADSLNSLIVNAVNFQGKPASYTRVGPVLSFFINRIFVTMEEIGRRRLQYVNHWGWLQCAEHHLQPHG
;
A
#
# COMPACT_ATOMS: atom_id res chain seq x y z
N MET A 1 26.57 27.03 -0.38
CA MET A 1 26.43 25.63 0.05
C MET A 1 25.37 25.63 1.16
N ASN A 2 24.11 25.35 0.81
CA ASN A 2 23.00 25.37 1.78
C ASN A 2 23.01 24.05 2.54
N ASN A 3 23.63 24.05 3.71
CA ASN A 3 23.61 22.89 4.60
C ASN A 3 22.20 22.71 5.13
N ILE A 4 21.59 21.58 4.78
CA ILE A 4 20.27 21.16 5.26
C ILE A 4 20.31 21.12 6.79
N LEU A 5 19.30 21.75 7.40
CA LEU A 5 19.10 21.78 8.84
C LEU A 5 18.64 20.39 9.31
N GLN A 6 19.58 19.56 9.75
CA GLN A 6 19.29 18.23 10.26
C GLN A 6 18.79 18.33 11.72
N LEU A 7 17.49 18.11 11.96
CA LEU A 7 16.95 18.01 13.32
C LEU A 7 17.50 16.76 14.01
N ARG A 8 18.52 16.94 14.85
CA ARG A 8 19.04 15.89 15.73
C ARG A 8 18.32 15.95 17.08
N GLY A 9 17.44 14.99 17.34
CA GLY A 9 16.82 14.78 18.64
C GLY A 9 16.42 13.32 18.81
N GLN A 10 16.70 12.73 19.97
CA GLN A 10 16.10 11.44 20.34
C GLN A 10 14.64 11.70 20.71
N PHE A 11 13.71 11.07 19.97
CA PHE A 11 12.31 11.06 20.35
C PHE A 11 12.14 10.29 21.66
N GLN A 12 11.93 11.02 22.76
CA GLN A 12 11.58 10.40 24.03
C GLN A 12 10.11 9.98 24.00
N GLN A 13 9.86 8.71 23.70
CA GLN A 13 8.54 8.13 23.85
C GLN A 13 8.27 7.85 25.33
N ARG A 14 7.16 8.39 25.85
CA ARG A 14 6.67 8.05 27.19
C ARG A 14 6.35 6.56 27.24
N LYS A 15 6.99 5.81 28.15
CA LYS A 15 6.61 4.41 28.41
C LYS A 15 5.12 4.37 28.75
N ASN A 16 4.37 3.50 28.04
CA ASN A 16 2.95 3.36 28.26
C ASN A 16 2.72 2.78 29.68
N VAL A 17 2.08 3.55 30.55
CA VAL A 17 1.90 3.22 31.99
C VAL A 17 0.61 2.42 32.23
N SER A 18 -0.24 2.26 31.21
CA SER A 18 -1.45 1.44 31.29
C SER A 18 -1.11 -0.04 31.07
N GLY A 19 -1.17 -0.83 32.14
CA GLY A 19 -1.24 -2.28 32.02
C GLY A 19 -2.52 -2.68 31.29
N PHE A 20 -2.43 -3.63 30.36
CA PHE A 20 -3.63 -4.26 29.79
C PHE A 20 -4.41 -4.92 30.93
N GLY A 21 -5.71 -4.60 31.02
CA GLY A 21 -6.62 -5.24 31.97
C GLY A 21 -6.76 -6.75 31.71
N PRO A 22 -7.41 -7.49 32.61
CA PRO A 22 -7.62 -8.92 32.45
C PRO A 22 -8.35 -9.26 31.14
N THR A 23 -7.92 -10.34 30.47
CA THR A 23 -8.55 -10.83 29.24
C THR A 23 -9.98 -11.29 29.54
N ASN A 24 -10.98 -10.57 29.04
CA ASN A 24 -12.39 -10.88 29.18
C ASN A 24 -13.10 -10.79 27.83
N LEU A 25 -14.21 -11.49 27.73
CA LEU A 25 -15.12 -11.31 26.61
C LEU A 25 -15.76 -9.90 26.66
N PRO A 26 -16.04 -9.28 25.49
CA PRO A 26 -16.81 -8.05 25.43
C PRO A 26 -18.17 -8.20 26.12
N LYS A 27 -18.64 -7.13 26.76
CA LYS A 27 -19.91 -7.15 27.51
C LYS A 27 -21.06 -7.62 26.61
N GLY A 28 -21.84 -8.60 27.10
CA GLY A 28 -22.97 -9.18 26.38
C GLY A 28 -22.63 -10.12 25.22
N SER A 29 -21.35 -10.47 25.04
CA SER A 29 -20.93 -11.47 24.06
C SER A 29 -20.91 -12.88 24.63
N LYS A 30 -20.94 -13.87 23.75
CA LYS A 30 -20.91 -15.29 24.10
C LYS A 30 -20.18 -16.12 23.05
N VAL A 31 -19.61 -17.24 23.48
CA VAL A 31 -18.95 -18.22 22.62
C VAL A 31 -19.49 -19.60 22.93
N THR A 32 -19.88 -20.35 21.89
CA THR A 32 -20.42 -21.70 22.02
C THR A 32 -19.39 -22.76 21.65
N ALA A 33 -19.50 -23.95 22.24
CA ALA A 33 -18.70 -25.10 21.89
C ALA A 33 -18.92 -25.54 20.44
N GLU A 34 -20.13 -25.32 19.90
CA GLU A 34 -20.44 -25.55 18.49
C GLU A 34 -19.61 -24.64 17.56
N HIS A 35 -19.54 -23.34 17.85
CA HIS A 35 -18.72 -22.40 17.07
C HIS A 35 -17.24 -22.77 17.09
N VAL A 36 -16.71 -23.09 18.28
CA VAL A 36 -15.32 -23.56 18.45
C VAL A 36 -15.09 -24.87 17.68
N GLY A 37 -16.05 -25.80 17.73
CA GLY A 37 -16.03 -27.04 16.97
C GLY A 37 -16.01 -26.81 15.46
N ASN A 38 -16.81 -25.88 14.95
CA ASN A 38 -16.85 -25.52 13.52
C ASN A 38 -15.51 -24.95 13.05
N MET A 39 -14.92 -24.01 13.80
CA MET A 39 -13.58 -23.48 13.52
C MET A 39 -12.50 -24.57 13.54
N LYS A 40 -12.56 -25.49 14.50
CA LYS A 40 -11.66 -26.65 14.55
C LYS A 40 -11.77 -27.51 13.29
N GLN A 41 -12.99 -27.80 12.83
CA GLN A 41 -13.20 -28.59 11.61
C GLN A 41 -12.70 -27.87 10.36
N GLN A 42 -12.88 -26.55 10.27
CA GLN A 42 -12.32 -25.74 9.19
C GLN A 42 -10.79 -25.86 9.14
N LEU A 43 -10.11 -25.72 10.29
CA LEU A 43 -8.66 -25.87 10.36
C LEU A 43 -8.18 -27.30 10.08
N LYS A 44 -8.91 -28.34 10.51
CA LYS A 44 -8.59 -29.74 10.15
C LYS A 44 -8.69 -30.01 8.64
N LYS A 45 -9.68 -29.42 7.97
CA LYS A 45 -9.80 -29.47 6.50
C LYS A 45 -8.61 -28.78 5.82
N LEU A 46 -8.20 -27.63 6.34
CA LEU A 46 -7.01 -26.92 5.84
C LEU A 46 -5.74 -27.75 6.06
N ASP A 47 -5.53 -28.34 7.24
CA ASP A 47 -4.38 -29.22 7.50
C ASP A 47 -4.33 -30.39 6.50
N SER A 48 -5.48 -31.01 6.22
CA SER A 48 -5.58 -32.10 5.23
C SER A 48 -5.26 -31.63 3.80
N TYR A 49 -5.67 -30.41 3.43
CA TYR A 49 -5.32 -29.82 2.14
C TYR A 49 -3.81 -29.60 2.02
N TRP A 50 -3.20 -28.93 3.01
CA TRP A 50 -1.78 -28.57 2.99
C TRP A 50 -0.83 -29.76 3.18
N GLN A 51 -1.30 -30.89 3.72
CA GLN A 51 -0.52 -32.14 3.72
C GLN A 51 -0.18 -32.62 2.30
N ASN A 52 -1.07 -32.38 1.33
CA ASN A 52 -0.91 -32.78 -0.07
C ASN A 52 -0.27 -31.68 -0.93
N GLU A 53 -0.24 -30.44 -0.45
CA GLU A 53 0.22 -29.24 -1.18
C GLU A 53 1.28 -28.51 -0.35
N GLN A 54 2.53 -28.95 -0.40
CA GLN A 54 3.61 -28.40 0.45
C GLN A 54 4.49 -27.36 -0.27
N THR A 55 4.08 -26.94 -1.46
CA THR A 55 4.91 -26.14 -2.39
C THR A 55 5.36 -24.80 -1.79
N ILE A 56 4.56 -24.22 -0.89
CA ILE A 56 4.82 -22.90 -0.28
C ILE A 56 5.62 -22.95 1.04
N GLY A 57 6.04 -24.14 1.49
CA GLY A 57 6.85 -24.29 2.70
C GLY A 57 6.12 -23.96 4.02
N GLY A 58 4.79 -24.01 4.02
CA GLY A 58 3.95 -23.68 5.17
C GLY A 58 2.48 -23.64 4.78
N VAL A 59 1.70 -22.85 5.52
CA VAL A 59 0.23 -22.84 5.43
C VAL A 59 -0.26 -21.40 5.31
N LEU A 60 -1.02 -21.11 4.26
CA LEU A 60 -1.81 -19.88 4.17
C LEU A 60 -3.22 -20.08 4.74
N ILE A 61 -3.65 -19.15 5.59
CA ILE A 61 -4.99 -19.16 6.19
C ILE A 61 -5.55 -17.74 6.21
N SER A 62 -6.72 -17.57 5.61
CA SER A 62 -7.54 -16.36 5.73
C SER A 62 -8.45 -16.46 6.95
N VAL A 63 -8.29 -15.50 7.86
CA VAL A 63 -9.10 -15.36 9.07
C VAL A 63 -10.16 -14.31 8.82
N HIS A 64 -11.41 -14.73 8.76
CA HIS A 64 -12.55 -13.84 8.55
C HIS A 64 -13.15 -13.47 9.89
N TYR A 65 -13.22 -12.16 10.15
CA TYR A 65 -13.72 -11.61 11.40
C TYR A 65 -15.19 -11.19 11.26
N LYS A 66 -15.94 -11.25 12.36
CA LYS A 66 -17.36 -10.84 12.39
C LYS A 66 -17.55 -9.34 12.12
N CYS A 67 -16.50 -8.54 12.30
CA CYS A 67 -16.52 -7.09 12.16
C CYS A 67 -15.11 -6.53 11.92
N ILE A 68 -15.02 -5.20 11.79
CA ILE A 68 -13.75 -4.48 11.86
C ILE A 68 -13.18 -4.58 13.29
N VAL A 69 -12.00 -5.16 13.42
CA VAL A 69 -11.31 -5.35 14.70
C VAL A 69 -10.12 -4.41 14.90
N ALA A 70 -9.97 -3.89 16.13
CA ALA A 70 -8.76 -3.19 16.56
C ALA A 70 -7.55 -4.15 16.65
N LYS A 71 -6.32 -3.63 16.67
CA LYS A 71 -5.09 -4.44 16.75
C LYS A 71 -5.06 -5.37 17.97
N SER A 72 -5.61 -4.93 19.11
CA SER A 72 -5.75 -5.72 20.35
C SER A 72 -6.77 -6.85 20.26
N ASN A 73 -7.65 -6.83 19.28
CA ASN A 73 -8.74 -7.80 19.08
C ASN A 73 -8.48 -8.72 17.88
N ARG A 74 -7.31 -8.60 17.25
CA ARG A 74 -6.78 -9.62 16.32
C ARG A 74 -6.42 -10.87 17.13
N LEU A 75 -6.16 -11.98 16.43
CA LEU A 75 -5.73 -13.23 17.06
C LEU A 75 -4.61 -12.99 18.08
N GLN A 76 -4.89 -13.39 19.31
CA GLN A 76 -3.99 -13.29 20.44
C GLN A 76 -3.18 -14.57 20.58
N ILE A 77 -3.76 -15.75 20.33
CA ILE A 77 -3.08 -17.03 20.54
C ILE A 77 -3.24 -18.02 19.39
N LEU A 78 -4.40 -18.01 18.70
CA LEU A 78 -4.60 -18.88 17.54
C LEU A 78 -3.66 -18.46 16.40
N LEU A 79 -3.18 -19.43 15.62
CA LEU A 79 -2.21 -19.24 14.54
C LEU A 79 -0.89 -18.58 14.97
N GLY A 80 -0.55 -18.65 16.26
CA GLY A 80 0.71 -18.12 16.79
C GLY A 80 1.87 -19.11 16.64
N GLU A 81 2.97 -18.64 16.04
CA GLU A 81 4.24 -19.37 16.00
C GLU A 81 4.83 -19.58 17.39
N LYS A 82 5.80 -20.49 17.49
CA LYS A 82 6.54 -20.72 18.73
C LYS A 82 7.23 -19.42 19.17
N ASN A 83 6.89 -18.97 20.38
CA ASN A 83 7.44 -17.75 21.00
C ASN A 83 7.21 -16.44 20.23
N ALA A 84 6.27 -16.40 19.27
CA ALA A 84 5.93 -15.18 18.56
C ALA A 84 4.43 -14.89 18.64
N HIS A 85 4.08 -13.61 18.55
CA HIS A 85 2.69 -13.17 18.51
C HIS A 85 2.08 -13.46 17.12
N PRO A 86 0.82 -13.93 17.00
CA PRO A 86 0.19 -14.23 15.70
C PRO A 86 0.31 -13.11 14.65
N ASN A 87 0.19 -11.85 15.08
CA ASN A 87 0.38 -10.68 14.20
C ASN A 87 1.67 -10.70 13.34
N MET A 88 2.76 -11.35 13.79
CA MET A 88 4.01 -11.45 13.01
C MET A 88 3.88 -12.32 11.76
N SER A 89 2.87 -13.19 11.75
CA SER A 89 2.55 -14.12 10.67
C SER A 89 1.55 -13.55 9.66
N ILE A 90 1.03 -12.33 9.88
CA ILE A 90 0.14 -11.66 8.91
C ILE A 90 0.94 -11.33 7.64
N ARG A 91 0.38 -11.70 6.49
CA ARG A 91 0.90 -11.43 5.14
C ARG A 91 -0.06 -10.65 4.26
N GLY A 92 -1.31 -10.48 4.70
CA GLY A 92 -2.31 -9.68 3.99
C GLY A 92 -3.41 -9.19 4.91
N ALA A 93 -4.04 -8.10 4.51
CA ALA A 93 -5.23 -7.56 5.14
C ALA A 93 -6.15 -6.98 4.06
N LYS A 94 -7.45 -7.24 4.16
CA LYS A 94 -8.48 -6.64 3.30
C LYS A 94 -9.79 -6.48 4.05
N PHE A 95 -10.68 -5.66 3.50
CA PHE A 95 -12.07 -5.60 3.90
C PHE A 95 -12.94 -6.39 2.94
N ILE A 96 -13.99 -7.00 3.49
CA ILE A 96 -15.10 -7.54 2.72
C ILE A 96 -16.39 -6.89 3.21
N ASP A 97 -17.31 -6.64 2.28
CA ASP A 97 -18.67 -6.21 2.60
C ASP A 97 -19.60 -7.42 2.46
N GLU A 98 -20.14 -7.90 3.58
CA GLU A 98 -21.07 -9.03 3.61
C GLU A 98 -22.38 -8.59 4.27
N ASN A 99 -23.50 -9.17 3.84
CA ASN A 99 -24.78 -8.94 4.48
C ASN A 99 -24.81 -9.67 5.84
N ASN A 100 -25.21 -8.96 6.90
CA ASN A 100 -25.50 -9.60 8.18
C ASN A 100 -26.84 -10.37 8.13
N GLU A 101 -27.21 -11.00 9.24
CA GLU A 101 -28.50 -11.72 9.39
C GLU A 101 -29.74 -10.84 9.14
N LYS A 102 -29.59 -9.51 9.17
CA LYS A 102 -30.64 -8.51 8.90
C LYS A 102 -30.59 -7.96 7.47
N ASN A 103 -29.78 -8.56 6.58
CA ASN A 103 -29.53 -8.09 5.21
C ASN A 103 -28.92 -6.68 5.12
N GLU A 104 -28.25 -6.22 6.17
CA GLU A 104 -27.51 -4.96 6.15
C GLU A 104 -26.06 -5.25 5.74
N LYS A 105 -25.49 -4.46 4.83
CA LYS A 105 -24.08 -4.56 4.46
C LYS A 105 -23.21 -4.17 5.65
N VAL A 106 -22.41 -5.11 6.14
CA VAL A 106 -21.43 -4.90 7.20
C VAL A 106 -20.04 -5.15 6.66
N LYS A 107 -19.16 -4.19 6.94
CA LYS A 107 -17.74 -4.31 6.61
C LYS A 107 -17.01 -5.16 7.65
N LYS A 108 -16.24 -6.13 7.20
CA LYS A 108 -15.53 -7.11 8.01
C LYS A 108 -14.04 -7.15 7.66
N HIS A 109 -13.19 -7.44 8.64
CA HIS A 109 -11.76 -7.68 8.38
C HIS A 109 -11.51 -9.10 7.92
N VAL A 110 -10.60 -9.23 6.95
CA VAL A 110 -9.95 -10.49 6.59
C VAL A 110 -8.45 -10.29 6.70
N PHE A 111 -7.79 -11.15 7.48
CA PHE A 111 -6.34 -11.17 7.57
C PHE A 111 -5.82 -12.52 7.06
N THR A 112 -4.86 -12.46 6.14
CA THR A 112 -4.17 -13.64 5.62
C THR A 112 -2.92 -13.89 6.45
N TYR A 113 -2.79 -15.08 7.02
CA TYR A 113 -1.66 -15.54 7.80
C TYR A 113 -0.86 -16.57 7.03
N PHE A 114 0.47 -16.50 7.11
CA PHE A 114 1.36 -17.57 6.71
C PHE A 114 2.03 -18.15 7.96
N ILE A 115 1.81 -19.44 8.23
CA ILE A 115 2.29 -20.12 9.43
C ILE A 115 2.88 -21.49 9.12
N SER A 116 3.65 -22.02 10.07
CA SER A 116 4.15 -23.38 10.06
C SER A 116 3.02 -24.42 10.25
N PHE A 117 3.24 -25.63 9.75
CA PHE A 117 2.37 -26.78 10.01
C PHE A 117 2.26 -27.08 11.52
N GLU A 118 3.31 -26.84 12.29
CA GLU A 118 3.31 -27.00 13.75
C GLU A 118 2.33 -26.01 14.41
N ALA A 119 2.36 -24.74 14.01
CA ALA A 119 1.45 -23.71 14.51
C ALA A 119 -0.02 -24.02 14.18
N LEU A 120 -0.30 -24.57 12.98
CA LEU A 120 -1.64 -25.02 12.61
C LEU A 120 -2.12 -26.15 13.54
N ARG A 121 -1.33 -27.20 13.72
CA ARG A 121 -1.68 -28.35 14.59
C ARG A 121 -1.86 -27.94 16.05
N LYS A 122 -1.00 -27.05 16.54
CA LYS A 122 -1.13 -26.45 17.88
C LYS A 122 -2.44 -25.65 18.03
N THR A 123 -2.84 -24.92 16.98
CA THR A 123 -4.11 -24.18 16.98
C THR A 123 -5.31 -25.13 17.04
N ILE A 124 -5.25 -26.24 16.29
CA ILE A 124 -6.29 -27.28 16.33
C ILE A 124 -6.40 -27.89 17.74
N ASP A 125 -5.27 -28.20 18.40
CA ASP A 125 -5.22 -28.70 19.78
C ASP A 125 -5.81 -27.69 20.77
N TYR A 126 -5.51 -26.39 20.61
CA TYR A 126 -6.14 -25.35 21.44
C TYR A 126 -7.66 -25.30 21.29
N LEU A 127 -8.18 -25.37 20.07
CA LEU A 127 -9.63 -25.38 19.85
C LEU A 127 -10.27 -26.67 20.41
N GLU A 128 -9.61 -27.82 20.27
CA GLU A 128 -10.09 -29.10 20.81
C GLU A 128 -10.19 -29.07 22.34
N LYS A 129 -9.13 -28.63 23.02
CA LYS A 129 -9.13 -28.46 24.48
C LYS A 129 -10.16 -27.42 24.93
N CYS A 130 -10.30 -26.31 24.20
CA CYS A 130 -11.28 -25.28 24.52
C CYS A 130 -12.71 -25.82 24.42
N GLU A 131 -13.04 -26.53 23.34
CA GLU A 131 -14.34 -27.17 23.15
C GLU A 131 -14.67 -28.14 24.29
N LEU A 132 -13.69 -28.96 24.71
CA LEU A 132 -13.84 -29.88 25.84
C LEU A 132 -14.11 -29.15 27.16
N VAL A 133 -13.38 -28.06 27.45
CA VAL A 133 -13.61 -27.23 28.64
C VAL A 133 -15.01 -26.65 28.63
N LEU A 134 -15.47 -26.10 27.50
CA LEU A 134 -16.82 -25.53 27.35
C LEU A 134 -17.91 -26.57 27.62
N LYS A 135 -17.81 -27.75 27.02
CA LYS A 135 -18.79 -28.84 27.22
C LYS A 135 -18.80 -29.36 28.65
N LYS A 136 -17.64 -29.53 29.28
CA LYS A 136 -17.51 -30.17 30.59
C LYS A 136 -17.83 -29.22 31.77
N TYR A 137 -17.48 -27.95 31.66
CA TYR A 137 -17.52 -27.01 32.80
C TYR A 137 -18.47 -25.82 32.61
N TYR A 138 -18.96 -25.58 31.39
CA TYR A 138 -19.77 -24.41 31.05
C TYR A 138 -21.03 -24.76 30.24
N ASN A 139 -21.48 -26.02 30.27
CA ASN A 139 -22.68 -26.49 29.54
C ASN A 139 -22.67 -26.12 28.03
N GLY A 140 -21.49 -26.02 27.43
CA GLY A 140 -21.33 -25.70 26.01
C GLY A 140 -21.37 -24.22 25.63
N GLU A 141 -21.55 -23.28 26.57
CA GLU A 141 -21.58 -21.84 26.29
C GLU A 141 -20.84 -21.04 27.38
N ILE A 142 -20.02 -20.07 26.99
CA ILE A 142 -19.35 -19.14 27.91
C ILE A 142 -19.71 -17.69 27.59
N THR A 143 -19.94 -16.90 28.63
CA THR A 143 -20.34 -15.48 28.54
C THR A 143 -19.28 -14.55 29.14
N ASP A 144 -19.46 -13.24 28.97
CA ASP A 144 -18.64 -12.22 29.61
C ASP A 144 -18.59 -12.36 31.14
N LYS A 145 -19.72 -12.68 31.78
CA LYS A 145 -19.82 -12.90 33.23
C LYS A 145 -18.93 -14.04 33.69
N ASP A 146 -18.87 -15.13 32.93
CA ASP A 146 -18.04 -16.29 33.25
C ASP A 146 -16.56 -15.94 33.17
N THR A 147 -16.15 -15.14 32.17
CA THR A 147 -14.75 -14.71 32.05
C THR A 147 -14.29 -13.84 33.22
N VAL A 148 -15.18 -13.02 33.79
CA VAL A 148 -14.92 -12.25 35.00
C VAL A 148 -14.74 -13.16 36.22
N ILE A 149 -15.57 -14.20 36.36
CA ILE A 149 -15.48 -15.20 37.44
C ILE A 149 -14.18 -16.01 37.34
N ILE A 150 -13.78 -16.39 36.14
CA ILE A 150 -12.48 -17.06 35.89
C ILE A 150 -11.33 -16.14 36.33
N ASN A 151 -11.42 -14.86 36.00
CA ASN A 151 -10.42 -13.88 36.38
C ASN A 151 -10.32 -13.66 37.90
N SER A 152 -11.43 -13.80 38.64
CA SER A 152 -11.44 -13.74 40.11
C SER A 152 -10.92 -15.00 40.82
N GLY A 153 -10.51 -16.03 40.07
CA GLY A 153 -9.72 -17.17 40.58
C GLY A 153 -10.41 -18.54 40.50
N LYS A 154 -11.67 -18.60 40.06
CA LYS A 154 -12.40 -19.87 39.94
C LYS A 154 -12.23 -20.47 38.54
N TYR A 155 -11.22 -21.32 38.36
CA TYR A 155 -10.97 -22.00 37.08
C TYR A 155 -10.33 -23.38 37.26
N ASN A 156 -10.82 -24.37 36.50
CA ASN A 156 -10.23 -25.71 36.46
C ASN A 156 -9.19 -25.83 35.34
N ALA A 157 -7.91 -25.88 35.72
CA ALA A 157 -6.79 -25.94 34.77
C ALA A 157 -6.39 -27.35 34.31
N SER A 158 -7.21 -28.38 34.57
CA SER A 158 -6.86 -29.78 34.24
C SER A 158 -6.74 -30.07 32.74
N ILE A 159 -7.48 -29.34 31.89
CA ILE A 159 -7.49 -29.55 30.44
C ILE A 159 -6.65 -28.48 29.71
N MET A 160 -6.77 -27.24 30.15
CA MET A 160 -6.11 -26.08 29.52
C MET A 160 -5.75 -25.06 30.60
N ALA A 161 -4.64 -24.34 30.42
CA ALA A 161 -4.28 -23.25 31.32
C ALA A 161 -5.25 -22.06 31.20
N LYS A 162 -5.54 -21.38 32.31
CA LYS A 162 -6.48 -20.24 32.39
C LYS A 162 -6.23 -19.19 31.31
N SER A 163 -4.97 -18.76 31.17
CA SER A 163 -4.60 -17.69 30.23
C SER A 163 -4.80 -18.11 28.77
N SER A 164 -4.45 -19.35 28.42
CA SER A 164 -4.70 -19.91 27.09
C SER A 164 -6.19 -20.00 26.80
N PHE A 165 -6.98 -20.51 27.75
CA PHE A 165 -8.43 -20.65 27.57
C PHE A 165 -9.12 -19.32 27.33
N LEU A 166 -8.84 -18.31 28.17
CA LEU A 166 -9.42 -16.97 27.99
C LEU A 166 -9.03 -16.34 26.65
N ARG A 167 -7.77 -16.50 26.21
CA ARG A 167 -7.33 -15.97 24.91
C ARG A 167 -7.98 -16.69 23.73
N VAL A 168 -8.13 -18.02 23.80
CA VAL A 168 -8.84 -18.80 22.76
C VAL A 168 -10.31 -18.39 22.70
N VAL A 169 -10.96 -18.20 23.85
CA VAL A 169 -12.36 -17.73 23.91
C VAL A 169 -12.50 -16.33 23.32
N VAL A 170 -11.58 -15.41 23.60
CA VAL A 170 -11.60 -14.06 23.00
C VAL A 170 -11.34 -14.11 21.50
N ASP A 171 -10.38 -14.91 21.03
CA ASP A 171 -10.13 -15.10 19.60
C ASP A 171 -11.38 -15.67 18.91
N ALA A 172 -11.99 -16.71 19.48
CA ALA A 172 -13.21 -17.34 19.00
C ALA A 172 -14.43 -16.40 18.95
N ASN A 173 -14.47 -15.39 19.82
CA ASN A 173 -15.52 -14.39 19.81
C ASN A 173 -15.47 -13.51 18.56
N TYR A 174 -14.27 -13.10 18.14
CA TYR A 174 -14.10 -12.19 17.02
C TYR A 174 -14.00 -12.89 15.66
N VAL A 175 -13.48 -14.12 15.64
CA VAL A 175 -13.39 -14.93 14.42
C VAL A 175 -14.75 -15.50 14.04
N GLU A 176 -15.10 -15.33 12.79
CA GLU A 176 -16.27 -15.92 12.16
C GLU A 176 -15.93 -17.27 11.53
N ASN A 177 -14.87 -17.34 10.73
CA ASN A 177 -14.39 -18.59 10.15
C ASN A 177 -12.92 -18.50 9.69
N PHE A 178 -12.35 -19.68 9.49
CA PHE A 178 -11.07 -19.89 8.81
C PHE A 178 -11.32 -20.50 7.43
N ARG A 179 -10.65 -19.95 6.40
CA ARG A 179 -10.70 -20.49 5.03
C ARG A 179 -9.39 -20.20 4.29
N LEU A 180 -9.25 -20.78 3.11
CA LEU A 180 -8.21 -20.41 2.15
C LEU A 180 -8.88 -19.60 1.05
N ASP A 181 -8.65 -18.28 1.04
CA ASP A 181 -9.17 -17.42 -0.02
C ASP A 181 -8.41 -17.69 -1.33
N ARG A 182 -9.10 -17.54 -2.46
CA ARG A 182 -8.54 -17.69 -3.81
C ARG A 182 -8.92 -16.46 -4.64
N ALA A 183 -8.02 -16.06 -5.54
CA ALA A 183 -8.34 -15.07 -6.55
C ALA A 183 -9.19 -15.72 -7.65
N ASP A 184 -10.51 -15.52 -7.57
CA ASP A 184 -11.48 -16.13 -8.50
C ASP A 184 -11.69 -15.30 -9.78
N GLU A 185 -11.23 -14.05 -9.80
CA GLU A 185 -11.34 -13.17 -10.97
C GLU A 185 -10.34 -13.57 -12.05
N ARG A 186 -10.82 -13.85 -13.27
CA ARG A 186 -9.93 -14.18 -14.39
C ARG A 186 -9.17 -12.94 -14.83
N ILE A 187 -7.85 -12.95 -14.62
CA ILE A 187 -6.96 -11.86 -15.01
C ILE A 187 -6.55 -12.10 -16.47
N LYS A 188 -6.97 -11.22 -17.38
CA LYS A 188 -6.82 -11.42 -18.83
C LYS A 188 -5.66 -10.64 -19.45
N ASP A 189 -5.23 -9.57 -18.78
CA ASP A 189 -4.24 -8.64 -19.29
C ASP A 189 -2.90 -8.80 -18.56
N ARG A 190 -1.81 -8.37 -19.21
CA ARG A 190 -0.51 -8.20 -18.55
C ARG A 190 -0.68 -7.32 -17.32
N SER A 191 -0.18 -7.80 -16.19
CA SER A 191 -0.47 -7.21 -14.88
C SER A 191 0.77 -7.21 -14.00
N ILE A 192 0.82 -6.23 -13.09
CA ILE A 192 1.69 -6.29 -11.93
C ILE A 192 0.93 -7.07 -10.86
N VAL A 193 1.50 -8.19 -10.41
CA VAL A 193 0.90 -9.11 -9.45
C VAL A 193 1.76 -9.13 -8.20
N THR A 194 1.11 -9.00 -7.04
CA THR A 194 1.75 -9.22 -5.74
C THR A 194 1.26 -10.54 -5.18
N ILE A 195 2.19 -11.41 -4.81
CA ILE A 195 1.89 -12.67 -4.13
C ILE A 195 2.15 -12.58 -2.63
N TYR A 196 1.47 -13.39 -1.82
CA TYR A 196 1.77 -13.47 -0.40
C TYR A 196 3.18 -14.00 -0.17
N LYS A 197 3.93 -13.36 0.74
CA LYS A 197 5.23 -13.87 1.19
C LYS A 197 5.07 -15.22 1.89
N THR A 198 5.77 -16.23 1.40
CA THR A 198 5.72 -17.60 1.90
C THR A 198 7.06 -18.03 2.52
N GLY A 199 7.23 -19.32 2.78
CA GLY A 199 8.48 -19.91 3.29
C GLY A 199 9.48 -20.25 2.18
N VAL A 200 9.13 -20.00 0.92
CA VAL A 200 9.95 -20.29 -0.27
C VAL A 200 10.20 -18.99 -1.02
N ASP A 201 11.41 -18.86 -1.58
CA ASP A 201 11.76 -17.72 -2.44
C ASP A 201 10.81 -17.65 -3.65
N THR A 202 10.40 -16.45 -4.03
CA THR A 202 9.41 -16.24 -5.09
C THR A 202 9.84 -16.80 -6.44
N ILE A 203 11.12 -16.72 -6.80
CA ILE A 203 11.63 -17.25 -8.08
C ILE A 203 11.58 -18.77 -8.05
N GLU A 204 12.06 -19.37 -6.97
CA GLU A 204 12.00 -20.83 -6.76
C GLU A 204 10.55 -21.33 -6.77
N LEU A 205 9.66 -20.61 -6.09
CA LEU A 205 8.24 -20.94 -5.97
C LEU A 205 7.54 -20.92 -7.32
N LEU A 206 7.74 -19.86 -8.12
CA LEU A 206 7.11 -19.74 -9.43
C LEU A 206 7.66 -20.75 -10.44
N SER A 207 8.95 -21.09 -10.35
CA SER A 207 9.56 -22.15 -11.15
C SER A 207 8.89 -23.51 -10.92
N LYS A 208 8.49 -23.83 -9.68
CA LYS A 208 7.73 -25.05 -9.36
C LYS A 208 6.37 -25.12 -10.04
N PHE A 209 5.77 -23.98 -10.38
CA PHE A 209 4.52 -23.90 -11.16
C PHE A 209 4.76 -23.86 -12.68
N GLY A 210 6.01 -23.90 -13.14
CA GLY A 210 6.36 -23.84 -14.57
C GLY A 210 6.50 -22.41 -15.09
N ILE A 211 6.68 -21.41 -14.22
CA ILE A 211 6.92 -20.02 -14.59
C ILE A 211 8.40 -19.72 -14.40
N ASP A 212 9.15 -19.62 -15.50
CA ASP A 212 10.57 -19.26 -15.45
C ASP A 212 10.74 -17.75 -15.28
N MET A 213 11.13 -17.35 -14.07
CA MET A 213 11.18 -15.95 -13.66
C MET A 213 12.60 -15.41 -13.66
N ILE A 214 12.81 -14.35 -14.45
CA ILE A 214 14.01 -13.52 -14.35
C ILE A 214 13.80 -12.36 -13.37
N LYS A 215 14.85 -12.00 -12.59
CA LYS A 215 14.82 -10.86 -11.65
C LYS A 215 14.41 -9.54 -12.32
N ALA A 216 14.67 -9.40 -13.62
CA ALA A 216 14.26 -8.23 -14.40
C ALA A 216 12.74 -8.03 -14.49
N LYS A 217 11.92 -9.06 -14.19
CA LYS A 217 10.45 -8.95 -14.10
C LYS A 217 9.93 -8.64 -12.68
N MET A 218 10.81 -8.54 -11.68
CA MET A 218 10.44 -8.25 -10.29
C MET A 218 10.61 -6.76 -9.96
N ILE A 219 9.67 -6.19 -9.20
CA ILE A 219 9.77 -4.88 -8.54
C ILE A 219 10.45 -5.06 -7.18
N ASP A 220 9.95 -6.01 -6.40
CA ASP A 220 10.51 -6.41 -5.11
C ASP A 220 10.48 -7.95 -4.94
N GLU A 221 10.61 -8.44 -3.71
CA GLU A 221 10.61 -9.88 -3.41
C GLU A 221 9.28 -10.60 -3.72
N THR A 222 8.16 -9.90 -3.80
CA THR A 222 6.81 -10.48 -3.92
C THR A 222 5.96 -9.89 -5.03
N THR A 223 6.39 -8.77 -5.61
CA THR A 223 5.66 -8.03 -6.65
C THR A 223 6.40 -8.13 -7.97
N LEU A 224 5.69 -8.62 -8.99
CA LEU A 224 6.27 -8.96 -10.28
C LEU A 224 5.32 -8.64 -11.43
N ARG A 225 5.89 -8.37 -12.61
CA ARG A 225 5.13 -8.25 -13.85
C ARG A 225 4.98 -9.62 -14.49
N LEU A 226 3.73 -10.04 -14.69
CA LEU A 226 3.39 -11.28 -15.35
C LEU A 226 2.67 -11.03 -16.66
N ASP A 227 3.06 -11.79 -17.68
CA ASP A 227 2.37 -11.87 -18.96
C ASP A 227 1.16 -12.80 -18.85
N ARG A 228 0.20 -12.68 -19.78
CA ARG A 228 -1.08 -13.41 -19.72
C ARG A 228 -0.93 -14.92 -19.50
N GLY A 229 0.00 -15.57 -20.19
CA GLY A 229 0.23 -17.02 -20.04
C GLY A 229 0.74 -17.40 -18.66
N GLU A 230 1.64 -16.60 -18.09
CA GLU A 230 2.20 -16.81 -16.75
C GLU A 230 1.12 -16.60 -15.68
N ILE A 231 0.25 -15.60 -15.87
CA ILE A 231 -0.93 -15.37 -15.03
C ILE A 231 -1.87 -16.58 -15.07
N GLU A 232 -2.21 -17.09 -16.25
CA GLU A 232 -3.08 -18.27 -16.38
C GLU A 232 -2.48 -19.50 -15.67
N ILE A 233 -1.17 -19.71 -15.76
CA ILE A 233 -0.47 -20.77 -15.02
C ILE A 233 -0.60 -20.55 -13.51
N LEU A 234 -0.33 -19.33 -13.01
CA LEU A 234 -0.43 -19.02 -11.59
C LEU A 234 -1.86 -19.19 -11.05
N GLN A 235 -2.86 -18.74 -11.79
CA GLN A 235 -4.28 -18.87 -11.40
C GLN A 235 -4.76 -20.33 -11.38
N ASN A 236 -4.26 -21.16 -12.30
CA ASN A 236 -4.66 -22.57 -12.36
C ASN A 236 -4.00 -23.41 -11.26
N ASN A 237 -2.74 -23.11 -10.92
CA ASN A 237 -1.98 -23.91 -9.96
C ASN A 237 -2.08 -23.38 -8.52
N ALA A 238 -2.00 -22.07 -8.33
CA ALA A 238 -1.91 -21.45 -7.01
C ALA A 238 -2.69 -20.12 -6.91
N PRO A 239 -4.01 -20.10 -7.17
CA PRO A 239 -4.82 -18.87 -7.09
C PRO A 239 -4.89 -18.28 -5.67
N TYR A 240 -4.55 -19.07 -4.65
CA TYR A 240 -4.47 -18.64 -3.25
C TYR A 240 -3.24 -17.78 -2.94
N LEU A 241 -2.23 -17.75 -3.82
CA LEU A 241 -1.03 -16.94 -3.63
C LEU A 241 -1.23 -15.48 -4.01
N ILE A 242 -2.15 -15.20 -4.93
CA ILE A 242 -2.36 -13.86 -5.48
C ILE A 242 -2.99 -12.99 -4.39
N ALA A 243 -2.21 -12.04 -3.86
CA ALA A 243 -2.68 -11.07 -2.88
C ALA A 243 -3.46 -9.93 -3.55
N MET A 244 -2.94 -9.46 -4.68
CA MET A 244 -3.57 -8.44 -5.52
C MET A 244 -2.96 -8.43 -6.93
N HIS A 245 -3.65 -7.78 -7.86
CA HIS A 245 -3.14 -7.51 -9.20
C HIS A 245 -3.64 -6.15 -9.70
N VAL A 246 -2.83 -5.49 -10.53
CA VAL A 246 -3.20 -4.27 -11.25
C VAL A 246 -2.73 -4.37 -12.71
N LYS A 247 -3.48 -3.76 -13.63
CA LYS A 247 -3.11 -3.73 -15.05
C LYS A 247 -1.81 -2.93 -15.24
N ASP A 248 -0.87 -3.48 -16.00
CA ASP A 248 0.42 -2.83 -16.29
C ASP A 248 0.28 -1.80 -17.43
N LEU A 249 -0.35 -0.67 -17.11
CA LEU A 249 -0.52 0.48 -18.01
C LEU A 249 -0.62 1.80 -17.22
N ALA A 250 0.29 2.72 -17.54
CA ALA A 250 0.20 4.13 -17.17
C ALA A 250 -0.28 4.93 -18.38
N GLU A 251 -1.28 5.80 -18.17
CA GLU A 251 -1.81 6.69 -19.19
C GLU A 251 -1.48 8.14 -18.83
N ILE A 252 -1.42 9.01 -19.84
CA ILE A 252 -1.30 10.45 -19.62
C ILE A 252 -2.61 11.05 -20.11
N VAL A 253 -3.35 11.68 -19.21
CA VAL A 253 -4.62 12.32 -19.55
C VAL A 253 -4.32 13.78 -19.89
N LEU A 254 -4.14 14.04 -21.18
CA LEU A 254 -4.16 15.39 -21.75
C LEU A 254 -5.62 15.79 -22.03
N ASP A 255 -5.96 17.05 -21.82
CA ASP A 255 -7.23 17.61 -22.30
C ASP A 255 -6.98 18.18 -23.70
N ASP A 256 -7.74 17.72 -24.69
CA ASP A 256 -7.47 17.95 -26.13
C ASP A 256 -7.73 19.39 -26.63
N ASP A 257 -8.10 20.32 -25.74
CA ASP A 257 -8.57 21.65 -26.11
C ASP A 257 -7.63 22.76 -25.58
N ILE A 258 -6.42 22.86 -26.15
CA ILE A 258 -5.57 24.04 -25.97
C ILE A 258 -5.61 24.86 -27.27
N GLU A 259 -6.38 25.94 -27.27
CA GLU A 259 -6.31 26.92 -28.36
C GLU A 259 -4.93 27.58 -28.38
N GLU A 260 -4.19 27.44 -29.49
CA GLU A 260 -2.93 28.15 -29.74
C GLU A 260 -3.17 29.67 -29.87
N ASN A 261 -3.26 30.38 -28.74
CA ASN A 261 -3.14 31.84 -28.75
C ASN A 261 -1.66 32.22 -28.80
N ARG A 262 -1.13 32.39 -30.01
CA ARG A 262 0.23 32.90 -30.25
C ARG A 262 0.31 34.40 -29.97
N LEU A 263 0.55 34.76 -28.72
CA LEU A 263 1.06 36.08 -28.39
C LEU A 263 2.59 35.99 -28.33
N GLU A 264 3.25 36.55 -29.35
CA GLU A 264 4.70 36.68 -29.45
C GLU A 264 5.23 37.78 -28.53
N ASN A 265 5.21 37.55 -27.23
CA ASN A 265 6.08 38.30 -26.32
C ASN A 265 7.38 37.50 -26.17
N MET A 266 8.52 38.09 -26.56
CA MET A 266 9.84 37.52 -26.29
C MET A 266 10.12 37.58 -24.78
N ILE A 267 9.74 36.51 -24.08
CA ILE A 267 10.04 36.32 -22.67
C ILE A 267 11.47 35.79 -22.56
N SER A 268 12.23 36.38 -21.64
CA SER A 268 13.59 35.93 -21.30
C SER A 268 13.78 36.05 -19.79
N ILE A 269 14.38 35.03 -19.21
CA ILE A 269 14.81 35.01 -17.81
C ILE A 269 16.34 35.09 -17.73
N GLN A 270 16.86 35.49 -16.56
CA GLN A 270 18.31 35.48 -16.33
C GLN A 270 18.86 34.05 -16.41
N GLU A 271 20.15 33.92 -16.69
CA GLU A 271 20.80 32.61 -16.68
C GLU A 271 20.89 32.04 -15.26
N PRO A 272 20.76 30.70 -15.11
CA PRO A 272 20.82 30.06 -13.81
C PRO A 272 22.21 30.18 -13.19
N LYS A 273 22.25 30.22 -11.86
CA LYS A 273 23.47 30.24 -11.06
C LYS A 273 23.50 29.03 -10.13
N ASN A 274 23.13 29.22 -8.87
CA ASN A 274 23.26 28.24 -7.80
C ASN A 274 21.92 27.90 -7.13
N GLU A 275 20.81 28.13 -7.85
CA GLU A 275 19.45 27.84 -7.40
C GLU A 275 19.29 26.33 -7.13
N PRO A 276 18.37 25.92 -6.25
CA PRO A 276 18.13 24.49 -5.99
C PRO A 276 17.72 23.74 -7.25
N ILE A 277 18.01 22.43 -7.26
CA ILE A 277 17.66 21.53 -8.37
C ILE A 277 16.42 20.70 -7.97
N VAL A 278 15.43 20.68 -8.85
CA VAL A 278 14.27 19.79 -8.78
C VAL A 278 14.42 18.71 -9.85
N GLY A 279 14.19 17.46 -9.48
CA GLY A 279 14.11 16.36 -10.44
C GLY A 279 12.71 16.30 -11.05
N VAL A 280 12.60 16.16 -12.36
CA VAL A 280 11.33 15.96 -13.06
C VAL A 280 11.41 14.63 -13.78
N ILE A 281 10.44 13.74 -13.52
CA ILE A 281 10.31 12.46 -14.20
C ILE A 281 8.98 12.48 -14.95
N ASP A 282 9.06 12.60 -16.26
CA ASP A 282 7.89 12.87 -17.12
C ASP A 282 8.10 12.29 -18.54
N THR A 283 7.26 12.70 -19.49
CA THR A 283 7.47 12.60 -20.94
C THR A 283 8.68 13.40 -21.40
N GLN A 284 8.92 13.54 -22.71
CA GLN A 284 10.12 14.18 -23.23
C GLN A 284 10.11 15.71 -23.03
N PHE A 285 11.27 16.35 -23.20
CA PHE A 285 11.45 17.80 -23.10
C PHE A 285 11.85 18.42 -24.45
N ASP A 286 11.39 19.64 -24.72
CA ASP A 286 11.79 20.42 -25.88
C ASP A 286 12.89 21.45 -25.53
N GLU A 287 14.14 21.17 -25.93
CA GLU A 287 15.28 22.05 -25.69
C GLU A 287 15.24 23.37 -26.49
N ARG A 288 14.27 23.58 -27.37
CA ARG A 288 14.12 24.83 -28.15
C ARG A 288 13.48 25.98 -27.37
N VAL A 289 12.99 25.73 -26.16
CA VAL A 289 12.30 26.74 -25.33
C VAL A 289 13.24 27.79 -24.75
N TYR A 290 12.70 28.97 -24.43
CA TYR A 290 13.49 30.11 -23.93
C TYR A 290 14.23 29.82 -22.61
N PHE A 291 13.70 28.91 -21.79
CA PHE A 291 14.27 28.54 -20.48
C PHE A 291 15.17 27.30 -20.52
N HIS A 292 15.54 26.78 -21.71
CA HIS A 292 16.34 25.54 -21.81
C HIS A 292 17.63 25.56 -20.99
N LYS A 293 18.26 26.73 -20.79
CA LYS A 293 19.46 26.87 -19.96
C LYS A 293 19.27 26.47 -18.50
N TRP A 294 18.02 26.51 -18.00
CA TRP A 294 17.65 26.09 -16.65
C TRP A 294 17.43 24.58 -16.51
N VAL A 295 17.45 23.84 -17.62
CA VAL A 295 17.07 22.43 -17.68
C VAL A 295 18.24 21.57 -18.16
N HIS A 296 18.61 20.58 -17.36
CA HIS A 296 19.45 19.47 -17.81
C HIS A 296 18.54 18.31 -18.21
N PHE A 297 18.47 18.00 -19.51
CA PHE A 297 17.58 16.97 -20.04
C PHE A 297 18.32 15.65 -20.30
N GLU A 298 17.72 14.54 -19.87
CA GLU A 298 18.17 13.18 -20.16
C GLU A 298 17.00 12.34 -20.70
N ASN A 299 17.15 11.80 -21.91
CA ASN A 299 16.23 10.81 -22.44
C ASN A 299 16.53 9.42 -21.82
N LYS A 300 15.52 8.82 -21.19
CA LYS A 300 15.60 7.49 -20.56
C LYS A 300 14.77 6.42 -21.28
N VAL A 301 14.08 6.80 -22.36
CA VAL A 301 13.37 5.87 -23.23
C VAL A 301 14.38 5.12 -24.11
N ASP A 302 14.07 3.88 -24.48
CA ASP A 302 14.88 3.08 -25.40
C ASP A 302 15.19 3.88 -26.68
N PRO A 303 16.46 4.00 -27.11
CA PRO A 303 16.84 4.75 -28.31
C PRO A 303 16.15 4.29 -29.60
N ASN A 304 15.61 3.07 -29.64
CA ASN A 304 14.87 2.55 -30.78
C ASN A 304 13.40 3.03 -30.83
N ILE A 305 12.91 3.68 -29.78
CA ILE A 305 11.56 4.26 -29.76
C ILE A 305 11.63 5.67 -30.37
N PRO A 306 10.93 5.93 -31.48
CA PRO A 306 10.94 7.25 -32.09
C PRO A 306 10.24 8.28 -31.18
N ILE A 307 10.85 9.46 -31.05
CA ILE A 307 10.30 10.58 -30.29
C ILE A 307 9.74 11.62 -31.26
N SER A 308 8.46 11.91 -31.11
CA SER A 308 7.73 12.94 -31.83
C SER A 308 7.70 14.28 -31.07
N SER A 309 7.16 15.32 -31.70
CA SER A 309 6.94 16.61 -31.03
C SER A 309 5.86 16.53 -29.95
N GLU A 310 4.85 15.67 -30.13
CA GLU A 310 3.76 15.48 -29.16
C GLU A 310 4.29 14.92 -27.84
N ASP A 311 5.27 14.01 -27.91
CA ASP A 311 5.94 13.42 -26.74
C ASP A 311 6.66 14.46 -25.88
N LYS A 312 6.94 15.66 -26.41
CA LYS A 312 7.65 16.72 -25.69
C LYS A 312 6.71 17.71 -25.01
N PHE A 313 5.42 17.69 -25.33
CA PHE A 313 4.49 18.73 -24.91
C PHE A 313 4.28 18.75 -23.39
N HIS A 314 3.87 17.62 -22.82
CA HIS A 314 3.51 17.52 -21.41
C HIS A 314 4.71 17.79 -20.49
N GLY A 315 5.84 17.13 -20.75
CA GLY A 315 7.08 17.30 -19.97
C GLY A 315 7.61 18.72 -20.00
N THR A 316 7.50 19.40 -21.15
CA THR A 316 7.87 20.81 -21.30
C THR A 316 6.92 21.73 -20.52
N ALA A 317 5.60 21.46 -20.56
CA ALA A 317 4.60 22.25 -19.82
C ALA A 317 4.77 22.11 -18.30
N VAL A 318 5.05 20.91 -17.80
CA VAL A 318 5.34 20.68 -16.37
C VAL A 318 6.63 21.40 -15.96
N THR A 319 7.67 21.29 -16.78
CA THR A 319 8.98 21.92 -16.50
C THR A 319 8.89 23.44 -16.52
N SER A 320 8.09 24.03 -17.41
CA SER A 320 7.94 25.50 -17.48
C SER A 320 7.33 26.08 -16.21
N ILE A 321 6.39 25.37 -15.55
CA ILE A 321 5.80 25.79 -14.28
C ILE A 321 6.85 25.81 -13.17
N ILE A 322 7.71 24.80 -13.11
CA ILE A 322 8.75 24.67 -12.07
C ILE A 322 9.87 25.72 -12.27
N VAL A 323 10.24 25.99 -13.51
CA VAL A 323 11.30 26.96 -13.83
C VAL A 323 10.79 28.39 -13.71
N ASP A 324 9.63 28.70 -14.30
CA ASP A 324 9.16 30.07 -14.48
C ASP A 324 7.62 30.18 -14.60
N GLY A 325 6.89 29.53 -13.70
CA GLY A 325 5.43 29.59 -13.64
C GLY A 325 4.84 31.01 -13.49
N PRO A 326 5.37 31.85 -12.57
CA PRO A 326 4.81 33.19 -12.32
C PRO A 326 4.87 34.16 -13.49
N THR A 327 5.87 34.07 -14.37
CA THR A 327 6.01 35.01 -15.51
C THR A 327 4.83 34.94 -16.47
N PHE A 328 4.28 33.75 -16.72
CA PHE A 328 3.07 33.57 -17.51
C PHE A 328 1.78 33.77 -16.71
N ASN A 329 1.84 33.68 -15.38
CA ASN A 329 0.70 33.83 -14.49
C ASN A 329 1.01 34.76 -13.30
N PRO A 330 1.15 36.08 -13.51
CA PRO A 330 1.58 36.99 -12.43
C PRO A 330 0.65 37.04 -11.21
N LYS A 331 -0.60 36.60 -11.38
CA LYS A 331 -1.59 36.47 -10.28
C LYS A 331 -1.33 35.26 -9.37
N LEU A 332 -0.48 34.32 -9.80
CA LEU A 332 -0.10 33.11 -9.09
C LEU A 332 1.35 33.17 -8.57
N GLU A 333 1.88 34.38 -8.40
CA GLU A 333 3.22 34.60 -7.84
C GLU A 333 3.38 33.96 -6.45
N ASP A 334 4.35 33.04 -6.34
CA ASP A 334 4.61 32.26 -5.12
C ASP A 334 5.84 32.77 -4.34
N ASN A 335 6.56 33.76 -4.89
CA ASN A 335 7.79 34.34 -4.35
C ASN A 335 8.89 33.30 -4.06
N CYS A 336 8.85 32.14 -4.70
CA CYS A 336 9.84 31.09 -4.56
C CYS A 336 11.01 31.26 -5.53
N GLY A 337 10.84 32.10 -6.56
CA GLY A 337 11.84 32.34 -7.60
C GLY A 337 11.92 31.18 -8.60
N HIS A 338 13.05 31.06 -9.30
CA HIS A 338 13.27 30.02 -10.31
C HIS A 338 14.00 28.81 -9.73
N PHE A 339 13.67 27.62 -10.23
CA PHE A 339 14.38 26.39 -9.91
C PHE A 339 15.10 25.84 -11.13
N ARG A 340 16.31 25.30 -10.93
CA ARG A 340 16.97 24.49 -11.95
C ARG A 340 16.30 23.13 -12.01
N VAL A 341 16.18 22.55 -13.20
CA VAL A 341 15.53 21.25 -13.38
C VAL A 341 16.51 20.24 -13.96
N ARG A 342 16.53 19.03 -13.39
CA ARG A 342 17.06 17.85 -14.05
C ARG A 342 15.87 17.03 -14.54
N HIS A 343 15.63 17.06 -15.85
CA HIS A 343 14.47 16.47 -16.49
C HIS A 343 14.82 15.10 -17.08
N PHE A 344 14.06 14.07 -16.70
CA PHE A 344 14.22 12.71 -17.17
C PHE A 344 12.99 12.29 -17.98
N GLY A 345 13.15 12.19 -19.29
CA GLY A 345 12.11 11.74 -20.20
C GLY A 345 11.99 10.22 -20.16
N VAL A 346 11.00 9.69 -19.43
CA VAL A 346 10.78 8.25 -19.22
C VAL A 346 9.60 7.67 -20.00
N ALA A 347 8.79 8.52 -20.64
CA ALA A 347 7.59 8.10 -21.36
C ALA A 347 7.39 8.85 -22.70
N THR A 348 6.52 8.29 -23.53
CA THR A 348 5.90 8.91 -24.72
C THR A 348 4.44 9.26 -24.42
N ALA A 349 3.78 10.03 -25.29
CA ALA A 349 2.39 10.46 -25.11
C ALA A 349 1.38 9.30 -25.15
N GLY A 350 1.67 8.23 -25.90
CA GLY A 350 0.77 7.10 -26.17
C GLY A 350 0.60 6.06 -25.03
N GLY A 351 1.01 6.38 -23.81
CA GLY A 351 0.99 5.48 -22.65
C GLY A 351 2.22 4.59 -22.55
N PHE A 352 2.44 4.03 -21.35
CA PHE A 352 3.68 3.31 -21.04
C PHE A 352 3.47 2.17 -20.03
N SER A 353 4.46 1.27 -19.90
CA SER A 353 4.43 0.24 -18.86
C SER A 353 4.75 0.85 -17.49
N SER A 354 3.78 0.79 -16.57
CA SER A 354 3.98 1.20 -15.17
C SER A 354 5.19 0.52 -14.56
N PHE A 355 5.34 -0.78 -14.81
CA PHE A 355 6.48 -1.56 -14.33
C PHE A 355 7.84 -0.98 -14.78
N THR A 356 7.96 -0.64 -16.07
CA THR A 356 9.21 -0.06 -16.60
C THR A 356 9.47 1.31 -15.99
N ILE A 357 8.45 2.17 -15.86
CA ILE A 357 8.59 3.48 -15.23
C ILE A 357 9.09 3.36 -13.78
N LEU A 358 8.55 2.44 -12.99
CA LEU A 358 8.98 2.26 -11.59
C LEU A 358 10.47 1.89 -11.47
N LYS A 359 10.95 1.02 -12.37
CA LYS A 359 12.38 0.69 -12.42
C LYS A 359 13.24 1.89 -12.79
N LEU A 360 12.83 2.63 -13.81
CA LEU A 360 13.52 3.85 -14.24
C LEU A 360 13.56 4.89 -13.11
N ILE A 361 12.45 5.11 -12.40
CA ILE A 361 12.40 6.06 -11.27
C ILE A 361 13.45 5.67 -10.22
N ARG A 362 13.54 4.39 -9.85
CA ARG A 362 14.54 3.93 -8.89
C ARG A 362 15.96 4.21 -9.37
N ASP A 363 16.29 3.80 -10.59
CA ASP A 363 17.64 3.96 -11.17
C ASP A 363 18.04 5.45 -11.29
N ILE A 364 17.08 6.30 -11.69
CA ILE A 364 17.23 7.75 -11.76
C ILE A 364 17.53 8.31 -10.37
N VAL A 365 16.73 7.99 -9.35
CA VAL A 365 16.92 8.52 -7.99
C VAL A 365 18.24 8.03 -7.38
N VAL A 366 18.61 6.76 -7.59
CA VAL A 366 19.87 6.17 -7.12
C VAL A 366 21.07 6.91 -7.72
N SER A 367 21.00 7.25 -9.01
CA SER A 367 22.11 7.91 -9.72
C SER A 367 22.19 9.42 -9.47
N ASN A 368 21.15 10.02 -8.86
CA ASN A 368 20.99 11.46 -8.69
C ASN A 368 20.71 11.84 -7.23
N ARG A 369 21.56 11.39 -6.32
CA ARG A 369 21.40 11.54 -4.85
C ARG A 369 21.45 12.98 -4.35
N ASP A 370 21.94 13.90 -5.18
CA ASP A 370 21.97 15.34 -4.91
C ASP A 370 20.58 15.99 -4.97
N ILE A 371 19.63 15.36 -5.66
CA ILE A 371 18.25 15.85 -5.79
C ILE A 371 17.38 15.26 -4.67
N LYS A 372 16.68 16.15 -3.96
CA LYS A 372 15.82 15.80 -2.81
C LYS A 372 14.33 15.90 -3.09
N VAL A 373 13.94 16.71 -4.07
CA VAL A 373 12.54 16.94 -4.45
C VAL A 373 12.34 16.48 -5.88
N TRP A 374 11.36 15.63 -6.09
CA TRP A 374 11.09 14.97 -7.36
C TRP A 374 9.62 15.18 -7.75
N ASN A 375 9.36 15.72 -8.93
CA ASN A 375 8.02 15.90 -9.47
C ASN A 375 7.67 14.77 -10.44
N LEU A 376 6.53 14.12 -10.21
CA LEU A 376 5.95 13.09 -11.06
C LEU A 376 4.53 13.52 -11.46
N SER A 377 4.37 13.99 -12.68
CA SER A 377 3.05 14.37 -13.24
C SER A 377 2.48 13.24 -14.11
N LEU A 378 2.54 12.01 -13.61
CA LEU A 378 2.04 10.81 -14.29
C LEU A 378 1.02 10.12 -13.37
N GLY A 379 0.01 9.45 -13.94
CA GLY A 379 -0.95 8.73 -13.13
C GLY A 379 -1.94 7.89 -13.92
N SER A 380 -2.45 6.83 -13.30
CA SER A 380 -3.38 5.89 -13.92
C SER A 380 -4.77 6.49 -14.07
N ALA A 381 -5.41 6.16 -15.20
CA ALA A 381 -6.83 6.41 -15.40
C ALA A 381 -7.73 5.54 -14.49
N MET A 382 -7.20 4.47 -13.90
CA MET A 382 -7.96 3.55 -13.03
C MET A 382 -8.12 4.10 -11.61
N GLU A 383 -9.19 3.71 -10.94
CA GLU A 383 -9.37 3.97 -9.51
C GLU A 383 -8.52 3.00 -8.67
N ILE A 384 -8.07 3.45 -7.51
CA ILE A 384 -7.43 2.57 -6.52
C ILE A 384 -8.38 1.48 -6.04
N ASP A 385 -7.84 0.27 -5.84
CA ASP A 385 -8.52 -0.78 -5.08
C ASP A 385 -8.76 -0.33 -3.62
N PRO A 386 -9.97 -0.49 -3.05
CA PRO A 386 -10.28 -0.04 -1.70
C PRO A 386 -9.47 -0.71 -0.58
N ASN A 387 -8.84 -1.84 -0.86
CA ASN A 387 -8.16 -2.71 0.11
C ASN A 387 -6.64 -2.63 0.03
N PHE A 388 -6.08 -2.10 -1.05
CA PHE A 388 -4.64 -2.18 -1.29
C PHE A 388 -4.08 -0.89 -1.89
N ILE A 389 -2.84 -0.58 -1.52
CA ILE A 389 -2.03 0.43 -2.20
C ILE A 389 -1.45 -0.20 -3.47
N SER A 390 -1.37 0.59 -4.53
CA SER A 390 -0.79 0.16 -5.80
C SER A 390 0.70 -0.19 -5.64
N PRO A 391 1.20 -1.18 -6.40
CA PRO A 391 2.63 -1.45 -6.50
C PRO A 391 3.47 -0.20 -6.78
N GLU A 392 2.93 0.71 -7.58
CA GLU A 392 3.55 1.97 -7.93
C GLU A 392 3.77 2.84 -6.69
N ALA A 393 2.72 3.09 -5.93
CA ALA A 393 2.79 3.87 -4.71
C ALA A 393 3.67 3.22 -3.63
N ALA A 394 3.63 1.90 -3.50
CA ALA A 394 4.48 1.16 -2.57
C ALA A 394 5.96 1.32 -2.90
N GLU A 395 6.34 1.26 -4.18
CA GLU A 395 7.72 1.46 -4.60
C GLU A 395 8.15 2.93 -4.46
N LEU A 396 7.28 3.91 -4.74
CA LEU A 396 7.57 5.32 -4.44
C LEU A 396 7.81 5.55 -2.95
N ASP A 397 6.99 4.97 -2.07
CA ASP A 397 7.16 5.06 -0.62
C ASP A 397 8.49 4.44 -0.17
N ARG A 398 8.84 3.28 -0.74
CA ARG A 398 10.12 2.61 -0.48
C ARG A 398 11.31 3.48 -0.89
N ILE A 399 11.27 4.04 -2.10
CA ILE A 399 12.34 4.91 -2.61
C ILE A 399 12.48 6.14 -1.71
N GLN A 400 11.38 6.80 -1.34
CA GLN A 400 11.43 7.96 -0.43
C GLN A 400 12.10 7.63 0.91
N CYS A 401 11.74 6.49 1.52
CA CYS A 401 12.34 6.04 2.78
C CYS A 401 13.81 5.67 2.64
N GLU A 402 14.18 4.88 1.62
CA GLU A 402 15.54 4.37 1.43
C GLU A 402 16.51 5.48 1.03
N TYR A 403 16.04 6.43 0.24
CA TYR A 403 16.87 7.42 -0.43
C TYR A 403 16.71 8.84 0.13
N ASP A 404 15.87 9.05 1.16
CA ASP A 404 15.65 10.35 1.79
C ASP A 404 15.34 11.42 0.73
N VAL A 405 14.25 11.19 0.00
CA VAL A 405 13.71 12.09 -1.03
C VAL A 405 12.21 12.26 -0.81
N ILE A 406 11.63 13.32 -1.38
CA ILE A 406 10.18 13.52 -1.41
C ILE A 406 9.68 13.55 -2.86
N PHE A 407 8.62 12.81 -3.12
CA PHE A 407 7.89 12.86 -4.37
C PHE A 407 6.69 13.80 -4.26
N ILE A 408 6.56 14.68 -5.25
CA ILE A 408 5.37 15.50 -5.51
C ILE A 408 4.63 14.81 -6.65
N VAL A 409 3.42 14.33 -6.38
CA VAL A 409 2.65 13.48 -7.28
C VAL A 409 1.30 14.11 -7.59
N ALA A 410 0.91 14.11 -8.86
CA ALA A 410 -0.40 14.60 -9.27
C ALA A 410 -1.53 13.70 -8.73
N GLY A 411 -2.60 14.29 -8.21
CA GLY A 411 -3.75 13.58 -7.64
C GLY A 411 -4.67 12.86 -8.64
N THR A 412 -4.23 12.69 -9.90
CA THR A 412 -4.95 12.08 -11.04
C THR A 412 -6.24 12.79 -11.45
N ASN A 413 -6.62 12.66 -12.73
CA ASN A 413 -7.75 13.39 -13.33
C ASN A 413 -8.86 12.45 -13.80
N LYS A 414 -10.13 12.83 -13.59
CA LYS A 414 -11.28 12.14 -14.18
C LYS A 414 -11.24 12.28 -15.70
N THR A 415 -11.53 11.20 -16.41
CA THR A 415 -11.80 11.30 -17.85
C THR A 415 -13.19 11.87 -18.09
N ARG A 416 -13.45 12.41 -19.28
CA ARG A 416 -14.78 12.94 -19.67
C ARG A 416 -15.91 11.92 -19.53
N LYS A 417 -15.60 10.62 -19.51
CA LYS A 417 -16.56 9.51 -19.36
C LYS A 417 -16.92 9.22 -17.90
N MET A 418 -16.12 9.69 -16.95
CA MET A 418 -16.32 9.42 -15.54
C MET A 418 -17.24 10.46 -14.90
N THR A 419 -18.32 10.01 -14.27
CA THR A 419 -19.27 10.87 -13.56
C THR A 419 -19.24 10.58 -12.07
N GLY A 420 -19.61 11.56 -11.24
CA GLY A 420 -19.63 11.42 -9.79
C GLY A 420 -18.26 11.54 -9.10
N SER A 421 -18.18 10.98 -7.89
CA SER A 421 -16.96 10.93 -7.08
C SER A 421 -16.13 9.72 -7.51
N VAL A 422 -14.91 9.98 -7.96
CA VAL A 422 -13.96 8.97 -8.48
C VAL A 422 -12.74 9.00 -7.58
N LYS A 423 -12.26 7.83 -7.16
CA LYS A 423 -11.06 7.73 -6.33
C LYS A 423 -9.80 8.06 -7.11
N ILE A 424 -8.80 8.53 -6.39
CA ILE A 424 -7.46 8.73 -6.95
C ILE A 424 -6.91 7.42 -7.51
N GLY A 425 -6.07 7.52 -8.55
CA GLY A 425 -5.38 6.41 -9.17
C GLY A 425 -3.91 6.33 -8.77
N ALA A 426 -3.24 5.24 -9.15
CA ALA A 426 -1.80 5.08 -8.95
C ALA A 426 -0.99 6.14 -9.71
N PRO A 427 0.13 6.67 -9.19
CA PRO A 427 0.72 6.42 -7.87
C PRO A 427 0.27 7.43 -6.79
N ALA A 428 -0.82 8.17 -7.02
CA ALA A 428 -1.31 9.19 -6.08
C ALA A 428 -1.81 8.60 -4.75
N ASP A 429 -1.86 7.27 -4.66
CA ASP A 429 -2.15 6.48 -3.49
C ASP A 429 -0.91 6.17 -2.61
N SER A 430 0.22 6.79 -2.87
CA SER A 430 1.40 6.77 -2.01
C SER A 430 1.13 7.43 -0.65
N LEU A 431 1.66 6.84 0.43
CA LEU A 431 1.50 7.34 1.80
C LEU A 431 2.51 8.43 2.15
N ASN A 432 3.71 8.37 1.57
CA ASN A 432 4.80 9.30 1.86
C ASN A 432 4.88 10.48 0.88
N SER A 433 4.30 10.34 -0.33
CA SER A 433 4.31 11.40 -1.33
C SER A 433 3.40 12.57 -0.98
N LEU A 434 3.76 13.76 -1.47
CA LEU A 434 2.90 14.93 -1.45
C LEU A 434 1.95 14.90 -2.65
N ILE A 435 0.66 14.67 -2.38
CA ILE A 435 -0.37 14.59 -3.43
C ILE A 435 -0.95 15.98 -3.71
N VAL A 436 -0.86 16.43 -4.96
CA VAL A 436 -1.28 17.77 -5.38
C VAL A 436 -2.47 17.69 -6.34
N ASN A 437 -3.55 18.40 -6.01
CA ASN A 437 -4.77 18.48 -6.81
C ASN A 437 -4.99 19.90 -7.37
N ALA A 438 -5.67 19.97 -8.51
CA ALA A 438 -5.98 21.23 -9.17
C ALA A 438 -7.18 21.95 -8.53
N VAL A 439 -7.10 23.28 -8.48
CA VAL A 439 -8.19 24.18 -8.10
C VAL A 439 -8.38 25.24 -9.18
N ASN A 440 -9.59 25.79 -9.26
CA ASN A 440 -9.84 26.97 -10.08
C ASN A 440 -9.42 28.26 -9.37
N PHE A 441 -9.51 29.40 -10.06
CA PHE A 441 -9.18 30.72 -9.51
C PHE A 441 -10.05 31.16 -8.31
N GLN A 442 -11.13 30.42 -8.00
CA GLN A 442 -11.98 30.66 -6.83
C GLN A 442 -11.63 29.72 -5.65
N GLY A 443 -10.52 28.98 -5.73
CA GLY A 443 -10.09 28.04 -4.68
C GLY A 443 -10.93 26.77 -4.60
N LYS A 444 -11.81 26.52 -5.57
CA LYS A 444 -12.64 25.31 -5.61
C LYS A 444 -11.92 24.20 -6.38
N PRO A 445 -12.05 22.92 -5.96
CA PRO A 445 -11.50 21.79 -6.72
C PRO A 445 -11.93 21.84 -8.19
N ALA A 446 -11.00 21.55 -9.10
CA ALA A 446 -11.30 21.47 -10.52
C ALA A 446 -12.33 20.35 -10.80
N SER A 447 -13.13 20.48 -11.86
CA SER A 447 -14.21 19.53 -12.20
C SER A 447 -13.70 18.09 -12.40
N TYR A 448 -12.47 17.95 -12.89
CA TYR A 448 -11.79 16.68 -13.12
C TYR A 448 -11.03 16.14 -11.89
N THR A 449 -11.05 16.83 -10.75
CA THR A 449 -10.32 16.39 -9.53
C THR A 449 -10.87 15.06 -9.03
N ARG A 450 -9.97 14.08 -8.81
CA ARG A 450 -10.28 12.83 -8.09
C ARG A 450 -10.08 13.00 -6.59
N VAL A 451 -10.82 12.22 -5.80
CA VAL A 451 -10.87 12.37 -4.34
C VAL A 451 -10.72 11.03 -3.64
N GLY A 452 -9.83 10.97 -2.65
CA GLY A 452 -9.61 9.79 -1.80
C GLY A 452 -10.36 9.90 -0.46
N PRO A 453 -10.44 8.78 0.29
CA PRO A 453 -9.25 8.22 0.91
C PRO A 453 -8.54 7.16 0.07
N VAL A 454 -7.24 7.02 0.30
CA VAL A 454 -6.34 6.01 -0.32
C VAL A 454 -6.72 4.60 0.12
N LEU A 455 -6.61 4.30 1.42
CA LEU A 455 -7.04 3.03 1.97
C LEU A 455 -8.29 3.23 2.82
N SER A 456 -9.18 2.23 2.85
CA SER A 456 -10.21 2.16 3.91
C SER A 456 -9.58 2.15 5.31
N PHE A 457 -8.30 1.75 5.42
CA PHE A 457 -7.50 1.71 6.65
C PHE A 457 -6.79 3.02 7.00
N PHE A 458 -6.49 3.87 6.00
CA PHE A 458 -5.67 5.07 6.16
C PHE A 458 -6.27 6.25 5.39
N ILE A 459 -6.60 7.31 6.11
CA ILE A 459 -6.94 8.60 5.51
C ILE A 459 -5.62 9.31 5.25
N ASN A 460 -5.17 9.37 4.00
CA ASN A 460 -4.17 10.36 3.60
C ASN A 460 -4.79 11.75 3.84
N ARG A 461 -4.29 12.44 4.86
CA ARG A 461 -4.74 13.80 5.25
C ARG A 461 -3.88 14.91 4.64
N ILE A 462 -2.92 14.58 3.78
CA ILE A 462 -2.10 15.56 3.07
C ILE A 462 -2.62 15.64 1.63
N PHE A 463 -3.77 16.27 1.47
CA PHE A 463 -4.12 16.89 0.19
C PHE A 463 -3.68 18.34 0.33
N VAL A 464 -2.75 18.79 -0.51
CA VAL A 464 -2.44 20.22 -0.58
C VAL A 464 -3.11 20.76 -1.82
N THR A 465 -4.06 21.68 -1.61
CA THR A 465 -4.54 22.53 -2.70
C THR A 465 -3.66 23.79 -2.75
N MET A 466 -3.47 24.37 -3.95
CA MET A 466 -2.62 25.57 -4.16
C MET A 466 -2.90 26.72 -3.17
N GLU A 467 -4.11 26.83 -2.63
CA GLU A 467 -4.49 27.87 -1.66
C GLU A 467 -3.93 27.63 -0.24
N GLU A 468 -3.65 26.38 0.15
CA GLU A 468 -3.12 26.04 1.49
C GLU A 468 -1.64 26.40 1.66
N ILE A 469 -0.87 26.45 0.57
CA ILE A 469 0.55 26.85 0.57
C ILE A 469 0.70 28.34 0.89
N GLY A 470 -0.27 29.18 0.49
CA GLY A 470 -0.21 30.63 0.68
C GLY A 470 -0.59 31.15 2.08
N ARG A 471 -1.24 30.36 2.95
CA ARG A 471 -1.80 30.85 4.23
C ARG A 471 -1.28 30.21 5.51
N ARG A 472 -0.52 29.12 5.47
CA ARG A 472 -0.04 28.46 6.70
C ARG A 472 1.46 28.20 6.65
N ARG A 473 2.18 28.72 7.65
CA ARG A 473 3.48 28.15 8.06
C ARG A 473 3.27 26.65 8.22
N LEU A 474 3.82 25.85 7.31
CA LEU A 474 3.84 24.39 7.43
C LEU A 474 4.62 24.03 8.71
N GLN A 475 3.91 23.77 9.79
CA GLN A 475 4.41 22.95 10.90
C GLN A 475 3.80 21.56 10.74
N TYR A 476 4.57 20.65 10.13
CA TYR A 476 4.25 19.23 10.19
C TYR A 476 5.31 18.52 11.03
N VAL A 477 4.86 18.04 12.19
CA VAL A 477 5.56 17.04 13.00
C VAL A 477 4.97 15.70 12.64
N ASN A 478 5.78 14.84 12.02
CA ASN A 478 5.47 13.43 11.85
C ASN A 478 5.28 12.78 13.23
N HIS A 479 4.04 12.47 13.58
CA HIS A 479 3.76 11.35 14.48
C HIS A 479 3.07 10.30 13.61
N TRP A 480 3.63 9.08 13.61
CA TRP A 480 3.08 7.84 13.00
C TRP A 480 3.63 7.36 11.63
N GLY A 481 4.81 7.81 11.19
CA GLY A 481 5.50 7.26 10.00
C GLY A 481 6.59 6.19 10.24
N TRP A 482 6.85 5.77 11.48
CA TRP A 482 8.07 4.98 11.80
C TRP A 482 7.85 3.50 12.12
N LEU A 483 6.63 2.98 12.03
CA LEU A 483 6.33 1.60 12.43
C LEU A 483 6.59 0.53 11.35
N GLN A 484 6.98 0.91 10.14
CA GLN A 484 7.28 -0.04 9.05
C GLN A 484 8.78 -0.14 8.71
N CYS A 485 9.61 0.83 9.10
CA CYS A 485 11.06 0.80 8.85
C CYS A 485 11.90 0.17 9.98
N ALA A 486 11.32 -0.08 11.16
CA ALA A 486 12.10 -0.46 12.34
C ALA A 486 12.30 -1.97 12.58
N GLU A 487 11.71 -2.87 11.78
CA GLU A 487 11.80 -4.32 12.04
C GLU A 487 12.93 -5.06 11.30
N HIS A 488 13.74 -4.40 10.45
CA HIS A 488 14.76 -5.10 9.66
C HIS A 488 16.24 -4.87 10.01
N HIS A 489 16.59 -4.08 11.03
CA HIS A 489 18.00 -3.91 11.42
C HIS A 489 18.22 -3.85 12.94
N LEU A 490 18.03 -4.98 13.63
CA LEU A 490 18.70 -5.26 14.91
C LEU A 490 19.03 -6.77 14.98
N GLN A 491 20.12 -7.17 14.34
CA GLN A 491 20.87 -8.36 14.79
C GLN A 491 21.82 -7.91 15.91
N PRO A 492 21.80 -8.53 17.10
CA PRO A 492 22.82 -8.28 18.10
C PRO A 492 24.10 -9.02 17.69
N HIS A 493 25.15 -8.27 17.38
CA HIS A 493 26.52 -8.78 17.47
C HIS A 493 26.96 -8.70 18.94
N GLY A 494 27.40 -9.84 19.49
CA GLY A 494 28.36 -9.96 20.60
C GLY A 494 27.91 -9.47 21.96
#